data_AF-A0A4R8GYD0-F1
#
_entry.id   AF-A0A4R8GYD0-F1
#
_cell.length_a   1.000
_cell.length_b   1.000
_cell.length_c   1.000
_cell.angle_alpha   90.00
_cell.angle_beta   90.00
_cell.angle_gamma   90.00
#
_symmetry.space_group_name_H-M   'P 1'
#
loop_
_entity.id
_entity.type
_entity.pdbx_description
1 polymer ?
#
loop_
_entity_poly.entity_id
_entity_poly.type
_entity_poly.pdbx_seq_one_letter_code
_entity_poly.pdbx_strand_id
1 'polypeptide(L)'
;MFNENMIKLLTSGFCFIILVLLWNAFLANKLPEPFNTDLFDKSIPNYVLYGETIFRILVFFLPILIKVGLKKDINKIGLVVYIMGVIIYFISWLLLIYFPNSSWSTNLIGFMAPAYTPILWLIGLALLGEKLFLNLDYKPWVYIVISVFFVLIHSYHTYLAYNNYYR
;
A
#
# COMPACT_ATOMS: atom_id res chain seq x y z
N MET A 1 11.71 -10.05 29.70
CA MET A 1 12.67 -9.08 29.11
C MET A 1 12.62 -9.25 27.60
N PHE A 2 12.26 -8.23 26.83
CA PHE A 2 12.20 -8.35 25.37
C PHE A 2 13.62 -8.37 24.79
N ASN A 3 13.92 -9.31 23.89
CA ASN A 3 15.19 -9.37 23.16
C ASN A 3 15.34 -8.11 22.27
N GLU A 4 16.55 -7.59 22.11
CA GLU A 4 16.87 -6.40 21.30
C GLU A 4 16.29 -6.50 19.87
N ASN A 5 16.33 -7.69 19.27
CA ASN A 5 15.75 -7.94 17.94
C ASN A 5 14.23 -7.74 17.91
N MET A 6 13.54 -8.10 18.99
CA MET A 6 12.10 -7.91 19.10
C MET A 6 11.74 -6.43 19.27
N ILE A 7 12.54 -5.67 20.03
CA ILE A 7 12.35 -4.22 20.14
C ILE A 7 12.56 -3.54 18.77
N LYS A 8 13.57 -3.96 18.00
CA LYS A 8 13.79 -3.46 16.62
C LYS A 8 12.59 -3.76 15.73
N LEU A 9 12.06 -4.99 15.78
CA LEU A 9 10.89 -5.36 14.99
C LEU A 9 9.65 -4.54 15.38
N LEU A 10 9.35 -4.43 16.68
CA LEU A 10 8.19 -3.69 17.20
C LEU A 10 8.27 -2.17 16.94
N THR A 11 9.48 -1.64 16.75
CA THR A 11 9.72 -0.23 16.41
C THR A 11 10.07 -0.02 14.94
N SER A 12 9.91 -1.05 14.12
CA SER A 12 10.09 -0.94 12.67
C SER A 12 8.81 -0.44 12.00
N GLY A 13 8.96 0.21 10.85
CA GLY A 13 7.83 0.54 9.99
C GLY A 13 7.07 -0.69 9.49
N PHE A 14 7.65 -1.89 9.59
CA PHE A 14 7.00 -3.14 9.21
C PHE A 14 5.74 -3.43 10.03
N CYS A 15 5.68 -3.04 11.31
CA CYS A 15 4.46 -3.21 12.12
C CYS A 15 3.24 -2.51 11.51
N PHE A 16 3.45 -1.37 10.86
CA PHE A 16 2.40 -0.63 10.18
C PHE A 16 1.96 -1.39 8.91
N ILE A 17 2.92 -1.90 8.14
CA ILE A 17 2.64 -2.73 6.96
C ILE A 17 1.85 -4.00 7.30
N ILE A 18 2.13 -4.67 8.43
CA ILE A 18 1.43 -5.89 8.84
C ILE A 18 -0.09 -5.67 8.90
N LEU A 19 -0.55 -4.54 9.42
CA LEU A 19 -1.99 -4.23 9.49
C LEU A 19 -2.64 -4.26 8.10
N VAL A 20 -1.99 -3.64 7.11
CA VAL A 20 -2.47 -3.59 5.72
C VAL A 20 -2.36 -4.96 5.05
N LEU A 21 -1.29 -5.71 5.30
CA LEU A 21 -1.12 -7.06 4.75
C LEU A 21 -2.16 -8.04 5.28
N LEU A 22 -2.46 -7.99 6.58
CA LEU A 22 -3.51 -8.82 7.17
C LEU A 22 -4.87 -8.50 6.54
N TRP A 23 -5.19 -7.21 6.40
CA TRP A 23 -6.42 -6.78 5.72
C TRP A 23 -6.52 -7.37 4.31
N ASN A 24 -5.45 -7.23 3.52
CA ASN A 24 -5.40 -7.76 2.15
C ASN A 24 -5.56 -9.28 2.14
N ALA A 25 -4.84 -10.00 2.99
CA ALA A 25 -4.90 -11.46 3.05
C ALA A 25 -6.28 -11.99 3.43
N PHE A 26 -6.97 -11.33 4.37
CA PHE A 26 -8.30 -11.77 4.83
C PHE A 26 -9.43 -11.44 3.84
N LEU A 27 -9.29 -10.39 3.05
CA LEU A 27 -10.38 -9.88 2.22
C LEU A 27 -10.15 -10.06 0.71
N ALA A 28 -8.95 -10.42 0.25
CA ALA A 28 -8.67 -10.54 -1.20
C ALA A 28 -9.65 -11.49 -1.89
N ASN A 29 -9.94 -12.63 -1.27
CA ASN A 29 -10.87 -13.63 -1.80
C ASN A 29 -12.36 -13.21 -1.77
N LYS A 30 -12.66 -12.02 -1.22
CA LYS A 30 -14.02 -11.44 -1.17
C LYS A 30 -14.23 -10.33 -2.20
N LEU A 31 -13.18 -9.92 -2.91
CA LEU A 31 -13.30 -8.93 -3.98
C LEU A 31 -14.14 -9.49 -5.14
N PRO A 32 -14.81 -8.63 -5.92
CA PRO A 32 -15.65 -9.07 -7.02
C PRO A 32 -14.84 -9.69 -8.15
N GLU A 33 -15.53 -10.39 -9.06
CA GLU A 33 -14.96 -11.16 -10.17
C GLU A 33 -13.81 -10.49 -10.95
N PRO A 34 -13.84 -9.18 -11.28
CA PRO A 34 -12.74 -8.54 -12.00
C PRO A 34 -11.39 -8.61 -11.28
N PHE A 35 -11.38 -8.78 -9.96
CA PHE A 35 -10.17 -8.90 -9.13
C PHE A 35 -9.71 -10.34 -8.92
N ASN A 36 -10.39 -11.33 -9.55
CA ASN A 36 -9.86 -12.69 -9.61
C ASN A 36 -8.53 -12.67 -10.37
N THR A 37 -7.48 -13.29 -9.81
CA THR A 37 -6.11 -13.26 -10.37
C THR A 37 -6.05 -13.65 -11.84
N ASP A 38 -6.83 -14.65 -12.27
CA ASP A 38 -6.80 -15.13 -13.66
C ASP A 38 -7.39 -14.11 -14.64
N LEU A 39 -8.31 -13.27 -14.19
CA LEU A 39 -8.95 -12.22 -14.97
C LEU A 39 -8.23 -10.88 -14.84
N PHE A 40 -7.78 -10.54 -13.64
CA PHE A 40 -7.12 -9.28 -13.31
C PHE A 40 -5.79 -9.14 -14.07
N ASP A 41 -5.01 -10.22 -14.13
CA ASP A 41 -3.72 -10.24 -14.82
C ASP A 41 -3.86 -10.58 -16.32
N LYS A 42 -5.09 -10.86 -16.79
CA LYS A 42 -5.35 -11.29 -18.17
C LYS A 42 -4.97 -10.20 -19.15
N SER A 43 -4.15 -10.56 -20.14
CA SER A 43 -3.71 -9.65 -21.21
C SER A 43 -2.94 -8.42 -20.71
N ILE A 44 -2.40 -8.47 -19.50
CA ILE A 44 -1.55 -7.41 -18.95
C ILE A 44 -0.11 -7.61 -19.45
N PRO A 45 0.55 -6.57 -20.00
CA PRO A 45 1.93 -6.70 -20.46
C PRO A 45 2.89 -7.06 -19.32
N ASN A 46 3.80 -8.01 -19.58
CA ASN A 46 4.75 -8.51 -18.58
C ASN A 46 5.58 -7.42 -17.90
N TYR A 47 5.91 -6.33 -18.60
CA TYR A 47 6.67 -5.22 -18.00
C TYR A 47 5.89 -4.50 -16.88
N VAL A 48 4.55 -4.47 -16.95
CA VAL A 48 3.69 -3.92 -15.90
C VAL A 48 3.69 -4.85 -14.70
N LEU A 49 3.49 -6.16 -14.92
CA LEU A 49 3.47 -7.18 -13.87
C LEU A 49 4.81 -7.21 -13.12
N TYR A 50 5.94 -7.30 -13.84
CA TYR A 50 7.26 -7.31 -13.21
C TYR A 50 7.58 -6.00 -12.50
N GLY A 51 7.24 -4.86 -13.12
CA GLY A 51 7.43 -3.54 -12.51
C GLY A 51 6.66 -3.45 -11.19
N GLU A 52 5.39 -3.83 -11.19
CA GLU A 52 4.56 -3.83 -10.00
C GLU A 52 5.13 -4.75 -8.92
N THR A 53 5.51 -5.98 -9.24
CA THR A 53 6.08 -6.93 -8.26
C THR A 53 7.36 -6.39 -7.63
N ILE A 54 8.27 -5.84 -8.43
CA ILE A 54 9.54 -5.27 -7.92
C ILE A 54 9.24 -4.14 -6.95
N PHE A 55 8.42 -3.17 -7.36
CA PHE A 55 8.10 -2.03 -6.52
C PHE A 55 7.31 -2.43 -5.28
N ARG A 56 6.39 -3.40 -5.39
CA ARG A 56 5.63 -3.99 -4.28
C ARG A 56 6.55 -4.59 -3.22
N ILE A 57 7.56 -5.34 -3.65
CA ILE A 57 8.58 -5.87 -2.74
C ILE A 57 9.32 -4.71 -2.06
N LEU A 58 9.75 -3.70 -2.80
CA LEU A 58 10.44 -2.54 -2.22
C LEU A 58 9.57 -1.81 -1.19
N VAL A 59 8.31 -1.49 -1.49
CA VAL A 59 7.45 -0.76 -0.53
C VAL A 59 7.12 -1.57 0.72
N PHE A 60 6.99 -2.89 0.63
CA PHE A 60 6.65 -3.73 1.80
C PHE A 60 7.85 -4.10 2.65
N PHE A 61 9.04 -4.26 2.07
CA PHE A 61 10.22 -4.73 2.81
C PHE A 61 11.15 -3.61 3.27
N LEU A 62 11.25 -2.46 2.58
CA LEU A 62 12.05 -1.34 3.05
C LEU A 62 11.66 -0.84 4.46
N PRO A 63 10.38 -0.80 4.87
CA PRO A 63 9.98 -0.39 6.22
C PRO A 63 10.56 -1.23 7.36
N ILE A 64 11.07 -2.43 7.09
CA ILE A 64 11.79 -3.24 8.09
C ILE A 64 13.05 -2.49 8.56
N LEU A 65 13.68 -1.71 7.69
CA LEU A 65 14.89 -0.96 7.98
C LEU A 65 14.60 0.40 8.63
N ILE A 66 13.35 0.89 8.55
CA ILE A 66 12.95 2.20 9.07
C ILE A 66 12.56 2.06 10.53
N LYS A 67 13.29 2.74 11.41
CA LYS A 67 12.88 2.90 12.81
C LYS A 67 11.86 4.04 12.89
N VAL A 68 10.67 3.72 13.37
CA VAL A 68 9.61 4.70 13.60
C VAL A 68 9.69 5.29 15.01
N GLY A 69 9.14 6.48 15.17
CA GLY A 69 8.97 7.11 16.48
C GLY A 69 8.16 8.40 16.37
N LEU A 70 7.95 9.06 17.51
CA LEU A 70 7.10 10.26 17.62
C LEU A 70 7.86 11.46 18.17
N LYS A 71 9.19 11.48 18.06
CA LYS A 71 10.02 12.53 18.64
C LYS A 71 9.87 13.87 17.93
N LYS A 72 9.69 13.87 16.60
CA LYS A 72 9.56 15.10 15.80
C LYS A 72 8.10 15.34 15.44
N ASP A 73 7.71 16.60 15.28
CA ASP A 73 6.33 16.94 14.89
C ASP A 73 5.93 16.37 13.53
N ILE A 74 6.87 16.29 12.59
CA ILE A 74 6.65 15.64 11.30
C ILE A 74 6.25 14.16 11.44
N ASN A 75 6.75 13.47 12.48
CA ASN A 75 6.37 12.07 12.72
C ASN A 75 4.94 11.95 13.22
N LYS A 76 4.47 12.90 14.04
CA LYS A 76 3.07 12.96 14.49
C LYS A 76 2.13 13.23 13.32
N ILE A 77 2.51 14.14 12.43
CA ILE A 77 1.79 14.39 11.17
C ILE A 77 1.76 13.11 10.33
N GLY A 78 2.90 12.43 10.20
CA GLY A 78 2.98 11.13 9.53
C GLY A 78 1.99 10.10 10.10
N LEU A 79 1.79 10.09 11.42
CA LEU A 79 0.87 9.14 12.07
C LEU A 79 -0.58 9.43 11.70
N VAL A 80 -0.96 10.71 11.71
CA VAL A 80 -2.30 11.13 11.28
C VAL A 80 -2.53 10.79 9.81
N VAL A 81 -1.57 11.12 8.94
CA VAL A 81 -1.65 10.81 7.51
C VAL A 81 -1.73 9.29 7.28
N TYR A 82 -0.97 8.50 8.03
CA TYR A 82 -1.01 7.04 7.98
C TYR A 82 -2.38 6.51 8.35
N ILE A 83 -2.92 6.90 9.51
CA ILE A 83 -4.22 6.42 10.02
C ILE A 83 -5.33 6.78 9.03
N MET A 84 -5.38 8.03 8.58
CA MET A 84 -6.36 8.48 7.60
C MET A 84 -6.24 7.71 6.28
N GLY A 85 -5.00 7.50 5.80
CA GLY A 85 -4.73 6.74 4.59
C GLY A 85 -5.18 5.27 4.69
N VAL A 86 -4.95 4.62 5.83
CA VAL A 86 -5.42 3.24 6.08
C VAL A 86 -6.94 3.17 6.09
N ILE A 87 -7.61 4.11 6.77
CA ILE A 87 -9.08 4.16 6.81
C ILE A 87 -9.65 4.32 5.40
N ILE A 88 -9.12 5.26 4.61
CA ILE A 88 -9.56 5.50 3.22
C ILE A 88 -9.33 4.25 2.37
N TYR A 89 -8.15 3.63 2.49
CA TYR A 89 -7.82 2.39 1.79
C TYR A 89 -8.80 1.25 2.15
N PHE A 90 -9.09 1.05 3.44
CA PHE A 90 -10.04 0.02 3.89
C PHE A 90 -11.46 0.29 3.38
N ILE A 91 -11.93 1.53 3.45
CA ILE A 91 -13.24 1.90 2.91
C ILE A 91 -13.32 1.59 1.41
N SER A 92 -12.25 1.88 0.65
CA SER A 92 -12.22 1.58 -0.79
C SER A 92 -12.43 0.09 -1.10
N TRP A 93 -11.86 -0.80 -0.29
CA TRP A 93 -12.10 -2.25 -0.38
C TRP A 93 -13.53 -2.62 -0.02
N LEU A 94 -14.05 -2.09 1.09
CA LEU A 94 -15.39 -2.44 1.57
C LEU A 94 -16.48 -2.02 0.57
N LEU A 95 -16.31 -0.90 -0.13
CA LEU A 95 -17.23 -0.46 -1.17
C LEU A 95 -17.27 -1.45 -2.35
N LEU A 96 -16.12 -1.98 -2.77
CA LEU A 96 -16.07 -3.01 -3.81
C LEU A 96 -16.67 -4.35 -3.36
N ILE A 97 -16.45 -4.75 -2.11
CA ILE A 97 -16.93 -6.03 -1.56
C ILE A 97 -18.46 -6.01 -1.33
N TYR A 98 -18.97 -4.98 -0.66
CA TYR A 98 -20.38 -4.93 -0.26
C TYR A 98 -21.30 -4.28 -1.30
N PHE A 99 -20.75 -3.44 -2.17
CA PHE A 99 -21.52 -2.73 -3.19
C PHE A 99 -20.88 -2.87 -4.59
N PRO A 100 -20.61 -4.09 -5.08
CA PRO A 100 -19.86 -4.32 -6.33
C PRO A 100 -20.58 -3.76 -7.57
N ASN A 101 -21.91 -3.74 -7.56
CA ASN A 101 -22.73 -3.24 -8.68
C ASN A 101 -23.12 -1.76 -8.54
N SER A 102 -22.58 -1.05 -7.56
CA SER A 102 -22.87 0.38 -7.38
C SER A 102 -22.26 1.24 -8.48
N SER A 103 -22.80 2.44 -8.66
CA SER A 103 -22.22 3.44 -9.58
C SER A 103 -20.79 3.82 -9.18
N TRP A 104 -20.42 3.68 -7.90
CA TRP A 104 -19.05 3.86 -7.44
C TRP A 104 -18.14 2.74 -7.96
N SER A 105 -18.47 1.49 -7.63
CA SER A 105 -17.60 0.33 -7.88
C SER A 105 -17.46 -0.04 -9.36
N THR A 106 -18.43 0.34 -10.20
CA THR A 106 -18.42 0.08 -11.64
C THR A 106 -17.79 1.20 -12.48
N ASN A 107 -17.56 2.38 -11.89
CA ASN A 107 -16.83 3.45 -12.56
C ASN A 107 -15.32 3.32 -12.33
N LEU A 108 -14.54 3.91 -13.23
CA LEU A 108 -13.07 3.80 -13.22
C LEU A 108 -12.44 4.26 -11.90
N ILE A 109 -12.93 5.35 -11.31
CA ILE A 109 -12.36 5.94 -10.10
C ILE A 109 -12.59 5.02 -8.90
N GLY A 110 -13.83 4.56 -8.70
CA GLY A 110 -14.16 3.70 -7.58
C GLY A 110 -13.54 2.32 -7.70
N PHE A 111 -13.49 1.77 -8.92
CA PHE A 111 -12.80 0.51 -9.21
C PHE A 111 -11.31 0.57 -8.87
N MET A 112 -10.63 1.65 -9.27
CA MET A 112 -9.20 1.83 -9.03
C MET A 112 -8.85 2.31 -7.61
N ALA A 113 -9.83 2.62 -6.77
CA ALA A 113 -9.59 3.21 -5.45
C ALA A 113 -8.62 2.41 -4.56
N PRO A 114 -8.70 1.07 -4.47
CA PRO A 114 -7.69 0.28 -3.77
C PRO A 114 -6.26 0.43 -4.31
N ALA A 115 -6.09 0.78 -5.59
CA ALA A 115 -4.78 0.85 -6.22
C ALA A 115 -4.08 2.19 -5.98
N TYR A 116 -4.81 3.31 -5.98
CA TYR A 116 -4.22 4.64 -5.80
C TYR A 116 -4.23 5.13 -4.34
N THR A 117 -5.22 4.75 -3.53
CA THR A 117 -5.31 5.18 -2.12
C THR A 117 -4.14 4.75 -1.24
N PRO A 118 -3.37 3.67 -1.52
CA PRO A 118 -2.19 3.32 -0.74
C PRO A 118 -1.14 4.42 -0.61
N ILE A 119 -1.08 5.36 -1.56
CA ILE A 119 -0.13 6.47 -1.49
C ILE A 119 -0.23 7.25 -0.18
N LEU A 120 -1.43 7.39 0.38
CA LEU A 120 -1.67 8.15 1.60
C LEU A 120 -0.98 7.49 2.79
N TRP A 121 -1.23 6.19 3.01
CA TRP A 121 -0.61 5.50 4.14
C TRP A 121 0.88 5.23 3.92
N LEU A 122 1.34 5.09 2.66
CA LEU A 122 2.76 4.99 2.33
C LEU A 122 3.52 6.29 2.65
N ILE A 123 2.97 7.45 2.29
CA ILE A 123 3.55 8.75 2.67
C ILE A 123 3.53 8.91 4.19
N GLY A 124 2.42 8.58 4.86
CA GLY A 124 2.33 8.62 6.31
C GLY A 124 3.42 7.79 6.99
N LEU A 125 3.65 6.57 6.50
CA LEU A 125 4.73 5.69 6.97
C LEU A 125 6.12 6.30 6.73
N ALA A 126 6.34 6.92 5.56
CA ALA A 126 7.60 7.60 5.26
C ALA A 126 7.90 8.71 6.28
N LEU A 127 6.89 9.52 6.60
CA LEU A 127 7.02 10.62 7.55
C LEU A 127 7.16 10.14 9.00
N LEU A 128 6.70 8.93 9.32
CA LEU A 128 6.86 8.30 10.64
C LEU A 128 8.31 7.94 10.97
N GLY A 129 9.15 7.73 9.96
CA GLY A 129 10.52 7.28 10.15
C GLY A 129 11.39 8.35 10.83
N GLU A 130 12.15 7.94 11.83
CA GLU A 130 13.14 8.79 12.52
C GLU A 130 14.54 8.58 11.97
N LYS A 131 14.91 7.32 11.75
CA LYS A 131 16.23 6.88 11.28
C LYS A 131 16.15 5.48 10.70
N LEU A 132 17.22 5.04 10.03
CA LEU A 132 17.38 3.64 9.66
C LEU A 132 17.97 2.84 10.84
N PHE A 133 17.75 1.54 10.87
CA PHE A 133 18.51 0.63 11.74
C PHE A 133 19.94 0.41 11.26
N LEU A 134 20.23 0.78 10.01
CA LEU A 134 21.55 0.83 9.41
C LEU A 134 22.24 2.17 9.76
N ASN A 135 23.58 2.20 9.68
CA ASN A 135 24.38 3.42 9.84
C ASN A 135 24.32 4.33 8.60
N LEU A 136 23.10 4.66 8.15
CA LEU A 136 22.83 5.55 7.03
C LEU A 136 21.74 6.55 7.44
N ASP A 137 21.82 7.76 6.90
CA ASP A 137 20.82 8.79 7.17
C ASP A 137 19.48 8.43 6.52
N TYR A 138 18.42 8.47 7.33
CA TYR A 138 17.07 8.29 6.81
C TYR A 138 16.61 9.55 6.11
N LYS A 139 16.18 9.38 4.84
CA LYS A 139 15.61 10.43 4.02
C LYS A 139 14.21 9.99 3.57
N PRO A 140 13.12 10.54 4.15
CA PRO A 140 11.75 10.13 3.83
C PRO A 140 11.43 10.14 2.34
N TRP A 141 11.99 11.09 1.58
CA TRP A 141 11.76 11.22 0.15
C TRP A 141 12.16 9.98 -0.64
N VAL A 142 13.17 9.22 -0.20
CA VAL A 142 13.60 7.99 -0.89
C VAL A 142 12.46 6.98 -0.90
N TYR A 143 11.83 6.76 0.26
CA TYR A 143 10.69 5.86 0.37
C TYR A 143 9.47 6.42 -0.38
N ILE A 144 9.20 7.73 -0.27
CA ILE A 144 8.09 8.38 -0.99
C ILE A 144 8.21 8.19 -2.51
N VAL A 145 9.39 8.39 -3.10
CA VAL A 145 9.59 8.21 -4.55
C VAL A 145 9.30 6.77 -4.96
N ILE A 146 9.80 5.78 -4.21
CA ILE A 146 9.54 4.36 -4.45
C ILE A 146 8.03 4.07 -4.33
N SER A 147 7.36 4.63 -3.33
CA SER A 147 5.91 4.52 -3.14
C SER A 147 5.11 5.14 -4.29
N VAL A 148 5.53 6.29 -4.81
CA VAL A 148 4.90 6.93 -5.97
C VAL A 148 5.02 6.03 -7.20
N PHE A 149 6.20 5.50 -7.50
CA PHE A 149 6.38 4.58 -8.63
C PHE A 149 5.53 3.30 -8.46
N PHE A 150 5.52 2.72 -7.27
CA PHE A 150 4.64 1.59 -6.96
C PHE A 150 3.18 1.90 -7.28
N VAL A 151 2.65 3.00 -6.73
CA VAL A 151 1.24 3.38 -6.89
C VAL A 151 0.90 3.70 -8.34
N LEU A 152 1.80 4.36 -9.08
CA LEU A 152 1.59 4.65 -10.50
C LEU A 152 1.47 3.37 -11.33
N ILE A 153 2.39 2.43 -11.15
CA ILE A 153 2.38 1.16 -11.89
C ILE A 153 1.17 0.32 -11.45
N HIS A 154 0.88 0.25 -10.16
CA HIS A 154 -0.25 -0.51 -9.63
C HIS A 154 -1.61 0.05 -10.07
N SER A 155 -1.73 1.37 -10.15
CA SER A 155 -2.91 2.03 -10.71
C SER A 155 -3.00 1.79 -12.22
N TYR A 156 -1.89 1.81 -12.94
CA TYR A 156 -1.88 1.50 -14.38
C TYR A 156 -2.27 0.05 -14.67
N HIS A 157 -1.78 -0.91 -13.88
CA HIS A 157 -2.23 -2.31 -13.94
C HIS A 157 -3.74 -2.41 -13.72
N THR A 158 -4.26 -1.79 -12.65
CA THR A 158 -5.69 -1.80 -12.33
C THR A 158 -6.54 -1.14 -13.42
N TYR A 159 -6.02 -0.08 -14.06
CA TYR A 159 -6.65 0.58 -15.21
C TYR A 159 -6.76 -0.37 -16.41
N LEU A 160 -5.71 -1.12 -16.71
CA LEU A 160 -5.73 -2.10 -17.80
C LEU A 160 -6.72 -3.25 -17.49
N ALA A 161 -6.74 -3.75 -16.24
CA ALA A 161 -7.71 -4.75 -15.80
C ALA A 161 -9.16 -4.24 -15.93
N TYR A 162 -9.42 -2.98 -15.54
CA TYR A 162 -10.73 -2.34 -15.72
C TYR A 162 -11.14 -2.32 -17.19
N ASN A 163 -10.26 -1.88 -18.08
CA ASN A 163 -10.54 -1.83 -19.51
C ASN A 163 -10.82 -3.24 -20.05
N ASN A 164 -10.03 -4.25 -19.70
CA ASN A 164 -10.20 -5.62 -20.21
C ASN A 164 -11.53 -6.26 -19.78
N TYR A 165 -12.08 -5.85 -18.63
CA TYR A 165 -13.32 -6.41 -18.10
C TYR A 165 -14.57 -5.62 -18.54
N TYR A 166 -14.51 -4.29 -18.50
CA TYR A 166 -15.68 -3.42 -18.74
C TYR A 166 -15.73 -2.80 -20.14
N ARG A 167 -14.69 -2.95 -20.97
CA ARG A 167 -14.61 -2.35 -22.32
C ARG A 167 -14.15 -3.36 -23.37
#